data_AF-A0A6N9PTW7-F1
#
_entry.id   AF-A0A6N9PTW7-F1
#
_cell.length_a   1.000
_cell.length_b   1.000
_cell.length_c   1.000
_cell.angle_alpha   90.00
_cell.angle_beta   90.00
_cell.angle_gamma   90.00
#
_symmetry.space_group_name_H-M   'P 1'
#
loop_
_entity.id
_entity.type
_entity.pdbx_description
1 polymer ?
#
loop_
_entity_poly.entity_id
_entity_poly.type
_entity_poly.pdbx_seq_one_letter_code
_entity_poly.pdbx_strand_id
1 'polypeptide(L)'
;MFVKSLKLGRMVLMGLLALCLCVPARAAEPSNESTMMDAYTIFSEISEGIETIREIHFNVTYVENPDVVAYIKRMKEDPKIQQAVQEEAPDPEAWWQWFDSMPVETARFMSQKEAMEWLEKFATIPKEERSYLSYNLLRLDVKELMDPAHDSPMG
;
A
#
# COMPACT_ATOMS: atom_id res chain seq x y z
N MET A 1 -9.64 13.72 31.73
CA MET A 1 -8.63 13.87 30.66
C MET A 1 -9.18 14.45 29.34
N PHE A 2 -10.50 14.73 29.23
CA PHE A 2 -11.14 15.20 27.98
C PHE A 2 -11.10 16.72 27.72
N VAL A 3 -10.80 17.55 28.73
CA VAL A 3 -10.90 19.03 28.61
C VAL A 3 -9.71 19.66 27.86
N LYS A 4 -8.58 18.95 27.76
CA LYS A 4 -7.36 19.48 27.10
C LYS A 4 -7.44 19.44 25.57
N SER A 5 -8.12 18.46 24.97
CA SER A 5 -8.19 18.38 23.48
C SER A 5 -9.14 19.42 22.88
N LEU A 6 -10.22 19.78 23.59
CA LEU A 6 -11.18 20.79 23.13
C LEU A 6 -10.56 22.20 23.05
N LYS A 7 -9.63 22.52 23.97
CA LYS A 7 -8.89 23.80 23.97
C LYS A 7 -7.88 23.88 22.82
N LEU A 8 -7.24 22.75 22.48
CA LEU A 8 -6.29 22.69 21.37
C LEU A 8 -7.01 22.87 20.02
N GLY A 9 -8.17 22.23 19.84
CA GLY A 9 -8.98 22.39 18.62
C GLY A 9 -9.48 23.82 18.39
N ARG A 10 -9.89 24.52 19.46
CA ARG A 10 -10.29 25.95 19.34
C ARG A 10 -9.12 26.88 19.04
N MET A 11 -7.92 26.59 19.54
CA MET A 11 -6.73 27.39 19.23
C MET A 11 -6.28 27.21 17.77
N VAL A 12 -6.35 26.00 17.23
CA VAL A 12 -6.04 25.73 15.82
C VAL A 12 -7.05 26.40 14.89
N LEU A 13 -8.35 26.33 15.21
CA LEU A 13 -9.41 26.95 14.40
C LEU A 13 -9.31 28.48 14.39
N MET A 14 -9.00 29.10 15.53
CA MET A 14 -8.79 30.56 15.61
C MET A 14 -7.50 31.00 14.92
N GLY A 15 -6.44 30.19 14.93
CA GLY A 15 -5.22 30.44 14.17
C GLY A 15 -5.45 30.44 12.65
N LEU A 16 -6.24 29.47 12.15
CA LEU A 16 -6.64 29.41 10.74
C LEU A 16 -7.54 30.59 10.34
N LEU A 17 -8.48 30.99 11.21
CA LEU A 17 -9.35 32.15 10.98
C LEU A 17 -8.58 33.48 10.96
N ALA A 18 -7.53 33.62 11.79
CA ALA A 18 -6.67 34.80 11.78
C ALA A 18 -5.81 34.88 10.50
N LEU A 19 -5.35 33.73 9.99
CA LEU A 19 -4.66 33.65 8.69
C LEU A 19 -5.56 34.07 7.52
N CYS A 20 -6.85 33.75 7.57
CA CYS A 20 -7.81 34.18 6.55
C CYS A 20 -8.12 35.69 6.57
N LEU A 21 -7.92 36.37 7.70
CA LEU A 21 -8.25 37.81 7.85
C LEU A 21 -7.04 38.74 7.64
N CYS A 22 -5.84 38.20 7.46
CA CYS A 22 -4.63 38.97 7.18
C CYS A 22 -4.26 39.07 5.69
N VAL A 23 -5.10 38.58 4.78
CA VAL A 23 -4.94 38.85 3.34
C VAL A 23 -5.43 40.27 3.08
N PRO A 24 -4.57 41.24 2.75
CA PRO A 24 -5.04 42.58 2.44
C PRO A 24 -5.86 42.51 1.15
N ALA A 25 -7.10 42.98 1.22
CA ALA A 25 -7.95 43.25 0.08
C ALA A 25 -7.28 44.33 -0.81
N ARG A 26 -6.35 43.92 -1.67
CA ARG A 26 -5.89 44.72 -2.79
C ARG A 26 -6.59 44.23 -4.05
N ALA A 27 -7.25 45.20 -4.65
CA ALA A 27 -7.88 45.26 -5.95
C ALA A 27 -7.41 44.21 -6.98
N ALA A 28 -8.41 43.73 -7.72
CA ALA A 28 -8.26 42.95 -8.93
C ALA A 28 -7.15 43.48 -9.86
N GLU A 29 -6.10 42.68 -10.02
CA GLU A 29 -5.18 42.74 -11.14
C GLU A 29 -5.11 41.34 -11.76
N PRO A 30 -4.95 41.22 -13.09
CA PRO A 30 -5.10 39.95 -13.79
C PRO A 30 -4.08 38.95 -13.27
N SER A 31 -4.55 37.73 -12.96
CA SER A 31 -3.75 36.60 -12.52
C SER A 31 -2.57 36.37 -13.46
N ASN A 32 -1.36 36.71 -13.01
CA ASN A 32 -0.15 36.29 -13.70
C ASN A 32 -0.01 34.77 -13.52
N GLU A 33 0.17 34.04 -14.63
CA GLU A 33 0.39 32.58 -14.63
C GLU A 33 1.52 32.16 -13.67
N SER A 34 2.50 33.05 -13.45
CA SER A 34 3.63 32.86 -12.52
C SER A 34 3.20 32.59 -11.08
N THR A 35 2.21 33.30 -10.53
CA THR A 35 1.81 33.12 -9.11
C THR A 35 0.96 31.87 -8.93
N MET A 36 0.24 31.46 -9.98
CA MET A 36 -0.52 30.21 -9.97
C MET A 36 0.42 29.01 -10.07
N MET A 37 1.45 29.08 -10.90
CA MET A 37 2.50 28.06 -11.02
C MET A 37 3.23 27.85 -9.69
N ASP A 38 3.62 28.93 -9.01
CA ASP A 38 4.29 28.86 -7.70
C ASP A 38 3.41 28.18 -6.63
N ALA A 39 2.11 28.46 -6.62
CA ALA A 39 1.18 27.82 -5.68
C ALA A 39 1.01 26.32 -5.95
N TYR A 40 0.98 25.90 -7.23
CA TYR A 40 0.93 24.48 -7.59
C TYR A 40 2.22 23.75 -7.26
N THR A 41 3.38 24.37 -7.48
CA THR A 41 4.68 23.80 -7.12
C THR A 41 4.78 23.60 -5.61
N ILE A 42 4.42 24.61 -4.82
CA ILE A 42 4.42 24.52 -3.35
C ILE A 42 3.44 23.43 -2.86
N PHE A 43 2.24 23.34 -3.47
CA PHE A 43 1.27 22.32 -3.09
C PHE A 43 1.72 20.90 -3.47
N SER A 44 2.40 20.75 -4.61
CA SER A 44 3.00 19.48 -5.06
C SER A 44 4.11 19.02 -4.12
N GLU A 45 5.04 19.91 -3.76
CA GLU A 45 6.13 19.63 -2.82
C GLU A 45 5.61 19.27 -1.43
N ILE A 46 4.55 19.93 -0.97
CA ILE A 46 3.89 19.61 0.31
C ILE A 46 3.18 18.25 0.25
N SER A 47 2.50 17.93 -0.87
CA SER A 47 1.88 16.61 -1.05
C SER A 47 2.93 15.52 -0.99
N GLU A 48 3.98 15.64 -1.80
CA GLU A 48 5.08 14.67 -1.86
C GLU A 48 5.77 14.50 -0.50
N GLY A 49 5.95 15.58 0.25
CA GLY A 49 6.44 15.54 1.62
C GLY A 49 5.51 14.78 2.59
N ILE A 50 4.20 14.93 2.44
CA ILE A 50 3.20 14.20 3.26
C ILE A 50 3.15 12.71 2.88
N GLU A 51 3.20 12.39 1.59
CA GLU A 51 3.35 11.01 1.10
C GLU A 51 4.61 10.36 1.70
N THR A 52 5.75 11.04 1.60
CA THR A 52 7.04 10.58 2.14
C THR A 52 6.99 10.37 3.66
N ILE A 53 6.37 11.28 4.41
CA ILE A 53 6.21 11.13 5.87
C ILE A 53 5.31 9.94 6.20
N ARG A 54 4.27 9.67 5.40
CA ARG A 54 3.38 8.52 5.59
C ARG A 54 4.09 7.20 5.33
N GLU A 55 4.94 7.15 4.31
CA GLU A 55 5.77 5.99 3.99
C GLU A 55 6.85 5.76 5.04
N ILE A 56 7.53 6.80 5.50
CA ILE A 56 8.52 6.70 6.58
C ILE A 56 7.83 6.26 7.88
N HIS A 57 6.66 6.82 8.22
CA HIS A 57 5.92 6.39 9.40
C HIS A 57 5.51 4.93 9.31
N PHE A 58 5.10 4.45 8.13
CA PHE A 58 4.82 3.04 7.88
C PHE A 58 6.06 2.18 8.09
N ASN A 59 7.21 2.53 7.49
CA ASN A 59 8.45 1.78 7.64
C ASN A 59 9.02 1.80 9.08
N VAL A 60 8.76 2.84 9.86
CA VAL A 60 9.30 3.00 11.23
C VAL A 60 8.37 2.42 12.30
N THR A 61 7.07 2.28 12.02
CA THR A 61 6.09 1.75 13.00
C THR A 61 5.63 0.33 12.72
N TYR A 62 5.98 -0.22 11.55
CA TYR A 62 5.65 -1.59 11.20
C TYR A 62 6.58 -2.57 11.91
N VAL A 63 6.06 -3.19 12.97
CA VAL A 63 6.69 -4.34 13.62
C VAL A 63 5.92 -5.57 13.17
N GLU A 64 6.59 -6.47 12.46
CA GLU A 64 6.01 -7.75 12.04
C GLU A 64 5.52 -8.53 13.25
N ASN A 65 4.30 -9.07 13.15
CA ASN A 65 3.78 -9.95 14.18
C ASN A 65 4.57 -11.28 14.15
N PRO A 66 5.31 -11.64 15.23
CA PRO A 66 6.16 -12.83 15.22
C PRO A 66 5.38 -14.13 15.00
N ASP A 67 4.12 -14.20 15.41
CA ASP A 67 3.27 -15.37 15.19
C ASP A 67 2.93 -15.55 13.71
N VAL A 68 2.75 -14.44 12.98
CA VAL A 68 2.49 -14.45 11.54
C VAL A 68 3.74 -14.85 10.77
N VAL A 69 4.90 -14.33 11.15
CA VAL A 69 6.20 -14.74 10.56
C VAL A 69 6.43 -16.24 10.76
N ALA A 70 6.18 -16.75 11.98
CA ALA A 70 6.30 -18.17 12.28
C ALA A 70 5.29 -19.03 11.49
N TYR A 71 4.05 -18.55 11.33
CA TYR A 71 3.04 -19.18 10.49
C TYR A 71 3.51 -19.30 9.04
N ILE A 72 3.95 -18.19 8.42
CA ILE A 72 4.42 -18.17 7.03
C ILE A 72 5.58 -19.13 6.84
N LYS A 73 6.59 -19.08 7.72
CA LYS A 73 7.75 -19.97 7.63
C LYS A 73 7.34 -21.44 7.67
N ARG A 74 6.47 -21.83 8.61
CA ARG A 74 5.96 -23.20 8.71
C ARG A 74 5.20 -23.62 7.46
N MET A 75 4.34 -22.75 6.92
CA MET A 75 3.52 -23.08 5.75
C MET A 75 4.35 -23.15 4.46
N LYS A 76 5.41 -22.34 4.32
CA LYS A 76 6.38 -22.50 3.21
C LYS A 76 7.03 -23.88 3.23
N GLU A 77 7.20 -24.51 4.39
CA GLU A 77 7.77 -25.86 4.49
C GLU A 77 6.71 -26.97 4.33
N ASP A 78 5.41 -26.64 4.22
CA ASP A 78 4.35 -27.63 4.08
C ASP A 78 4.40 -28.29 2.68
N PRO A 79 4.51 -29.64 2.59
CA PRO A 79 4.58 -30.35 1.32
C PRO A 79 3.39 -30.12 0.39
N LYS A 80 2.17 -29.95 0.93
CA LYS A 80 0.97 -29.72 0.12
C LYS A 80 0.99 -28.34 -0.53
N ILE A 81 1.48 -27.35 0.20
CA ILE A 81 1.65 -25.99 -0.28
C ILE A 81 2.71 -25.96 -1.39
N GLN A 82 3.88 -26.56 -1.12
CA GLN A 82 4.95 -26.69 -2.09
C GLN A 82 4.48 -27.39 -3.37
N GLN A 83 3.75 -28.50 -3.23
CA GLN A 83 3.19 -29.23 -4.36
C GLN A 83 2.15 -28.40 -5.13
N ALA A 84 1.27 -27.66 -4.46
CA ALA A 84 0.27 -26.82 -5.11
C ALA A 84 0.94 -25.74 -5.99
N VAL A 85 1.96 -25.04 -5.47
CA VAL A 85 2.70 -24.03 -6.25
C VAL A 85 3.44 -24.69 -7.40
N GLN A 86 4.13 -25.81 -7.15
CA GLN A 86 4.90 -26.52 -8.16
C GLN A 86 4.06 -27.04 -9.34
N GLU A 87 2.82 -27.45 -9.08
CA GLU A 87 1.93 -28.01 -10.11
C GLU A 87 1.11 -26.96 -10.86
N GLU A 88 0.72 -25.87 -10.20
CA GLU A 88 -0.28 -24.94 -10.74
C GLU A 88 0.31 -23.59 -11.17
N ALA A 89 1.45 -23.18 -10.60
CA ALA A 89 2.09 -21.94 -11.00
C ALA A 89 2.82 -22.11 -12.33
N PRO A 90 2.63 -21.21 -13.31
CA PRO A 90 3.39 -21.23 -14.56
C PRO A 90 4.91 -21.14 -14.35
N ASP A 91 5.32 -20.40 -13.32
CA ASP A 91 6.71 -20.25 -12.89
C ASP A 91 6.76 -20.28 -11.35
N PRO A 92 6.96 -21.47 -10.74
CA PRO A 92 6.93 -21.63 -9.28
C PRO A 92 7.98 -20.80 -8.55
N GLU A 93 9.17 -20.67 -9.12
CA GLU A 93 10.27 -19.90 -8.52
C GLU A 93 9.94 -18.41 -8.53
N ALA A 94 9.48 -17.87 -9.66
CA ALA A 94 9.07 -16.48 -9.74
C ALA A 94 7.87 -16.17 -8.82
N TRP A 95 6.96 -17.12 -8.63
CA TRP A 95 5.84 -16.96 -7.71
C TRP A 95 6.31 -16.81 -6.26
N TRP A 96 7.27 -17.63 -5.82
CA TRP A 96 7.86 -17.50 -4.49
C TRP A 96 8.63 -16.19 -4.31
N GLN A 97 9.32 -15.72 -5.35
CA GLN A 97 9.99 -14.42 -5.32
C GLN A 97 8.99 -13.25 -5.19
N TRP A 98 7.90 -13.29 -5.95
CA TRP A 98 6.79 -12.35 -5.80
C TRP A 98 6.21 -12.41 -4.38
N PHE A 99 5.95 -13.61 -3.86
CA PHE A 99 5.46 -13.80 -2.50
C PHE A 99 6.38 -13.17 -1.45
N ASP A 100 7.68 -13.44 -1.54
CA ASP A 100 8.68 -12.93 -0.60
C ASP A 100 8.91 -11.41 -0.70
N SER A 101 8.51 -10.79 -1.82
CA SER A 101 8.56 -9.33 -1.99
C SER A 101 7.43 -8.58 -1.28
N MET A 102 6.35 -9.27 -0.90
CA MET A 102 5.19 -8.64 -0.25
C MET A 102 5.46 -8.37 1.24
N PRO A 103 4.78 -7.37 1.84
CA PRO A 103 4.80 -7.20 3.30
C PRO A 103 4.22 -8.43 4.00
N VAL A 104 4.73 -8.75 5.18
CA VAL A 104 4.29 -9.91 5.98
C VAL A 104 2.79 -9.87 6.29
N GLU A 105 2.28 -8.72 6.74
CA GLU A 105 0.88 -8.49 7.13
C GLU A 105 0.52 -7.01 6.98
N THR A 106 -0.46 -6.65 6.16
CA THR A 106 -0.93 -5.26 6.09
C THR A 106 -2.42 -5.23 5.78
N ALA A 107 -3.11 -4.17 6.21
CA ALA A 107 -4.52 -3.96 5.91
C ALA A 107 -4.76 -3.18 4.59
N ARG A 108 -3.68 -2.77 3.91
CA ARG A 108 -3.76 -1.84 2.77
C ARG A 108 -3.73 -2.52 1.41
N PHE A 109 -2.96 -3.60 1.28
CA PHE A 109 -2.73 -4.34 0.04
C PHE A 109 -2.53 -5.82 0.36
N MET A 110 -2.38 -6.65 -0.68
CA MET A 110 -2.04 -8.07 -0.54
C MET A 110 -0.78 -8.24 0.31
N SER A 111 -0.84 -9.14 1.28
CA SER A 111 0.27 -9.50 2.15
C SER A 111 0.62 -10.98 2.04
N GLN A 112 1.80 -11.35 2.54
CA GLN A 112 2.22 -12.76 2.63
C GLN A 112 1.22 -13.59 3.43
N LYS A 113 0.70 -13.06 4.54
CA LYS A 113 -0.32 -13.74 5.35
C LYS A 113 -1.57 -14.08 4.52
N GLU A 114 -2.14 -13.09 3.82
CA GLU A 114 -3.36 -13.28 3.03
C GLU A 114 -3.14 -14.25 1.87
N ALA A 115 -2.02 -14.13 1.16
CA ALA A 115 -1.68 -15.06 0.08
C ALA A 115 -1.47 -16.49 0.59
N MET A 116 -0.85 -16.65 1.77
CA MET A 116 -0.64 -17.96 2.38
C MET A 116 -1.95 -18.59 2.87
N GLU A 117 -2.82 -17.81 3.52
CA GLU A 117 -4.16 -18.28 3.93
C GLU A 117 -5.03 -18.67 2.72
N TRP A 118 -4.90 -17.94 1.61
CA TRP A 118 -5.53 -18.31 0.35
C TRP A 118 -4.96 -19.63 -0.18
N LEU A 119 -3.64 -19.80 -0.17
CA LEU A 119 -2.97 -20.98 -0.69
C LEU A 119 -3.29 -22.23 0.15
N GLU A 120 -3.40 -22.07 1.46
CA GLU A 120 -3.86 -23.12 2.38
C GLU A 120 -5.26 -23.60 1.99
N LYS A 121 -6.20 -22.69 1.76
CA LYS A 121 -7.55 -23.04 1.29
C LYS A 121 -7.50 -23.69 -0.09
N PHE A 122 -6.76 -23.10 -1.03
CA PHE A 122 -6.64 -23.60 -2.39
C PHE A 122 -6.11 -25.03 -2.44
N ALA A 123 -5.12 -25.36 -1.61
CA ALA A 123 -4.54 -26.70 -1.52
C ALA A 123 -5.56 -27.78 -1.08
N THR A 124 -6.67 -27.39 -0.43
CA THR A 124 -7.75 -28.32 -0.07
C THR A 124 -8.75 -28.56 -1.20
N ILE A 125 -8.76 -27.73 -2.25
CA ILE A 125 -9.71 -27.84 -3.36
C ILE A 125 -9.26 -28.98 -4.29
N PRO A 126 -10.16 -29.91 -4.69
CA PRO A 126 -9.86 -30.96 -5.65
C PRO A 126 -9.33 -30.39 -6.98
N LYS A 127 -8.36 -31.07 -7.60
CA LYS A 127 -7.63 -30.54 -8.76
C LYS A 127 -8.56 -30.22 -9.92
N GLU A 128 -9.58 -31.04 -10.10
CA GLU A 128 -10.60 -30.92 -11.15
C GLU A 128 -11.44 -29.65 -10.96
N GLU A 129 -11.65 -29.24 -9.71
CA GLU A 129 -12.49 -28.10 -9.34
C GLU A 129 -11.72 -26.76 -9.40
N ARG A 130 -10.40 -26.78 -9.27
CA ARG A 130 -9.55 -25.57 -9.30
C ARG A 130 -9.67 -24.77 -10.59
N SER A 131 -10.01 -25.44 -11.69
CA SER A 131 -10.20 -24.81 -13.01
C SER A 131 -11.38 -23.84 -13.04
N TYR A 132 -12.37 -24.02 -12.17
CA TYR A 132 -13.57 -23.18 -12.10
C TYR A 132 -13.42 -21.96 -11.18
N LEU A 133 -12.27 -21.81 -10.52
CA LEU A 133 -12.01 -20.66 -9.67
C LEU A 133 -11.88 -19.41 -10.55
N SER A 134 -12.75 -18.43 -10.29
CA SER A 134 -12.70 -17.11 -10.94
C SER A 134 -11.43 -16.33 -10.59
N TYR A 135 -10.77 -16.71 -9.49
CA TYR A 135 -9.54 -16.11 -9.01
C TYR A 135 -8.55 -17.20 -8.55
N ASN A 136 -7.35 -17.17 -9.10
CA ASN A 136 -6.28 -18.10 -8.77
C ASN A 136 -4.94 -17.36 -8.68
N LEU A 137 -4.43 -17.17 -7.45
CA LEU A 137 -3.16 -16.48 -7.20
C LEU A 137 -1.96 -17.18 -7.85
N LEU A 138 -2.03 -18.48 -8.10
CA LEU A 138 -0.95 -19.23 -8.73
C LEU A 138 -0.87 -18.97 -10.24
N ARG A 139 -1.92 -18.42 -10.85
CA ARG A 139 -1.97 -18.12 -12.29
C ARG A 139 -1.69 -16.66 -12.62
N LEU A 140 -1.23 -15.88 -11.64
CA LEU A 140 -0.78 -14.52 -11.89
C LEU A 140 0.43 -14.52 -12.82
N ASP A 141 0.47 -13.58 -13.77
CA ASP A 141 1.69 -13.29 -14.51
C ASP A 141 2.63 -12.47 -13.61
N VAL A 142 3.35 -13.18 -12.74
CA VAL A 142 4.27 -12.55 -11.77
C VAL A 142 5.42 -11.83 -12.46
N LYS A 143 5.77 -12.19 -13.70
CA LYS A 143 6.80 -11.48 -14.46
C LYS A 143 6.33 -10.11 -14.89
N GLU A 144 5.08 -10.02 -15.37
CA GLU A 144 4.44 -8.73 -15.67
C GLU A 144 4.28 -7.88 -14.41
N LEU A 145 3.86 -8.48 -13.29
CA LEU A 145 3.67 -7.77 -12.01
C LEU A 145 4.98 -7.25 -11.40
N MET A 146 6.10 -7.89 -11.69
CA MET A 146 7.42 -7.51 -11.19
C MET A 146 8.23 -6.69 -12.20
N ASP A 147 7.67 -6.38 -13.38
CA ASP A 147 8.35 -5.56 -14.38
C ASP A 147 8.33 -4.07 -13.95
N PRO A 148 9.51 -3.45 -13.71
CA PRO A 148 9.59 -2.03 -13.35
C PRO A 148 9.05 -1.09 -14.42
N ALA A 149 8.86 -1.53 -15.66
CA ALA A 149 8.26 -0.73 -16.72
C ALA A 149 6.76 -0.47 -16.51
N HIS A 150 6.08 -1.24 -15.65
CA HIS A 150 4.64 -1.14 -15.45
C HIS A 150 4.20 0.13 -14.68
N ASP A 151 5.11 0.76 -13.94
CA ASP A 151 4.89 2.00 -13.18
C ASP A 151 5.17 3.29 -13.97
N SER A 152 5.51 3.19 -15.26
CA SER A 152 5.68 4.39 -16.10
C SER A 152 4.31 5.01 -16.38
N PRO A 153 4.06 6.29 -16.01
CA PRO A 153 2.84 6.96 -16.44
C PRO A 153 2.87 7.02 -17.97
N MET A 154 1.80 6.53 -18.60
CA MET A 154 1.58 6.75 -20.02
C MET A 154 1.69 8.26 -20.28
N GLY A 155 2.72 8.62 -21.04
CA GLY A 155 3.07 10.02 -21.35
C GLY A 155 2.02 10.76 -22.16
#